data_AF-A0A7X3GII8-F1
#
_entry.id   AF-A0A7X3GII8-F1
#
_cell.length_a   1.000
_cell.length_b   1.000
_cell.length_c   1.000
_cell.angle_alpha   90.00
_cell.angle_beta   90.00
_cell.angle_gamma   90.00
#
_symmetry.space_group_name_H-M   'P 1'
#
loop_
_entity.id
_entity.type
_entity.pdbx_description
1 polymer ?
#
loop_
_entity_poly.entity_id
_entity_poly.type
_entity_poly.pdbx_seq_one_letter_code
_entity_poly.pdbx_strand_id
1 'polypeptide(L)'
;MSIDLNNLRDISQKCSARELADIVLEIYFSSKEISFPIDIFKMLTDFGIYYQFLPFDGLEGVYSPEAGSLVATVGINSKRPYERQRFTAAHELCHHIKDYSVRVSPTDSKDPIERYADEFAGSLLAPERHILELSESFENSEGYLEDDDVLRISLVFGVSFMSLYWRFINLKKIKNLPSKKFFTKYQAFKKVESLGLNRLDRVFLRNIINSYSYVPLIDTNPDWYKLKNHLIYNDGRIEGLDLDLNTVSEICTDLRIHKRESKYFNEYKDNKNIIETVGHYFVCNQIFRAQIAPNRYELKELHRLLFKLSPNPDVAGEFRRIDNEITGAQIQTVYFGNIEQELYFLDKEIDALMQQIDQLSYSDVLERAVVIHHRLTQIHPFTDGNGRLSRSVMNWILKMKNLPPIYVEVSKKQDYLSLLQDSDNGDTSGLVNFFLEILLKNMVTSNANLSKIENDEAVG
;
A
#
# COMPACT_ATOMS: atom_id res chain seq x y z
N MET A 1 -8.57 14.59 -21.79
CA MET A 1 -8.88 14.52 -23.23
C MET A 1 -10.17 13.73 -23.33
N SER A 2 -11.15 14.12 -24.16
CA SER A 2 -12.39 13.35 -24.29
C SER A 2 -12.11 12.11 -25.12
N ILE A 3 -12.27 10.91 -24.55
CA ILE A 3 -12.13 9.65 -25.29
C ILE A 3 -13.42 9.43 -26.08
N ASP A 4 -13.33 9.28 -27.41
CA ASP A 4 -14.49 8.98 -28.24
C ASP A 4 -14.86 7.49 -28.14
N LEU A 5 -15.60 7.16 -27.09
CA LEU A 5 -16.09 5.80 -26.81
C LEU A 5 -17.00 5.25 -27.91
N ASN A 6 -17.69 6.10 -28.68
CA ASN A 6 -18.59 5.62 -29.74
C ASN A 6 -17.80 5.12 -30.95
N ASN A 7 -16.78 5.86 -31.37
CA ASN A 7 -15.85 5.39 -32.40
C ASN A 7 -15.08 4.13 -31.94
N LEU A 8 -14.65 4.09 -30.68
CA LEU A 8 -14.00 2.90 -30.08
C LEU A 8 -14.91 1.66 -30.09
N ARG A 9 -16.20 1.82 -29.78
CA ARG A 9 -17.22 0.76 -29.88
C ARG A 9 -17.34 0.24 -31.32
N ASP A 10 -17.45 1.11 -32.31
CA ASP A 10 -17.57 0.73 -33.73
C ASP A 10 -16.32 0.05 -34.30
N ILE A 11 -15.13 0.36 -33.76
CA ILE A 11 -13.87 -0.32 -34.07
C ILE A 11 -13.82 -1.70 -33.42
N SER A 12 -14.21 -1.81 -32.13
CA SER A 12 -14.15 -3.06 -31.35
C SER A 12 -14.92 -4.24 -31.95
N GLN A 13 -15.90 -3.99 -32.81
CA GLN A 13 -16.67 -5.04 -33.51
C GLN A 13 -15.97 -5.58 -34.77
N LYS A 14 -14.84 -5.00 -35.18
CA LYS A 14 -14.17 -5.28 -36.46
C LYS A 14 -12.73 -5.77 -36.31
N CYS A 15 -12.19 -5.80 -35.09
CA CYS A 15 -10.80 -6.16 -34.81
C CYS A 15 -10.68 -7.28 -33.75
N SER A 16 -9.57 -7.98 -33.77
CA SER A 16 -9.17 -8.92 -32.72
C SER A 16 -8.96 -8.23 -31.38
N ALA A 17 -8.95 -9.01 -30.30
CA ALA A 17 -8.74 -8.51 -28.94
C ALA A 17 -7.38 -7.80 -28.76
N ARG A 18 -6.35 -8.30 -29.46
CA ARG A 18 -5.02 -7.70 -29.49
C ARG A 18 -5.00 -6.37 -30.25
N GLU A 19 -5.56 -6.32 -31.45
CA GLU A 19 -5.67 -5.08 -32.23
C GLU A 19 -6.47 -4.01 -31.47
N LEU A 20 -7.53 -4.40 -30.75
CA LEU A 20 -8.28 -3.48 -29.90
C LEU A 20 -7.42 -2.94 -28.75
N ALA A 21 -6.61 -3.78 -28.11
CA ALA A 21 -5.71 -3.37 -27.04
C ALA A 21 -4.65 -2.38 -27.53
N ASP A 22 -4.02 -2.64 -28.69
CA ASP A 22 -3.04 -1.74 -29.30
C ASP A 22 -3.71 -0.38 -29.65
N ILE A 23 -4.91 -0.38 -30.25
CA ILE A 23 -5.67 0.85 -30.56
C ILE A 23 -6.08 1.63 -29.30
N VAL A 24 -6.49 0.94 -28.22
CA VAL A 24 -6.83 1.58 -26.94
C VAL A 24 -5.61 2.31 -26.35
N LEU A 25 -4.42 1.71 -26.44
CA LEU A 25 -3.18 2.33 -25.97
C LEU A 25 -2.77 3.52 -26.83
N GLU A 26 -2.85 3.41 -28.16
CA GLU A 26 -2.60 4.51 -29.09
C GLU A 26 -3.53 5.71 -28.82
N ILE A 27 -4.82 5.47 -28.58
CA ILE A 27 -5.77 6.54 -28.24
C ILE A 27 -5.44 7.14 -26.86
N TYR A 28 -5.26 6.31 -25.84
CA TYR A 28 -5.11 6.75 -24.45
C TYR A 28 -3.81 7.51 -24.18
N PHE A 29 -2.68 6.98 -24.66
CA PHE A 29 -1.38 7.65 -24.53
C PHE A 29 -1.16 8.71 -25.63
N SER A 30 -1.86 8.60 -26.77
CA SER A 30 -1.67 9.50 -27.92
C SER A 30 -0.19 9.53 -28.35
N SER A 31 0.40 10.72 -28.56
CA SER A 31 1.83 10.87 -28.89
C SER A 31 2.76 10.85 -27.67
N LYS A 32 2.31 10.40 -26.50
CA LYS A 32 3.15 10.26 -25.30
C LYS A 32 3.76 8.86 -25.22
N GLU A 33 4.93 8.78 -24.62
CA GLU A 33 5.58 7.50 -24.30
C GLU A 33 4.75 6.70 -23.27
N ILE A 34 4.63 5.39 -23.48
CA ILE A 34 3.88 4.50 -22.60
C ILE A 34 4.75 4.14 -21.40
N SER A 35 4.30 4.50 -20.19
CA SER A 35 4.93 4.08 -18.94
C SER A 35 4.40 2.72 -18.48
N PHE A 36 5.30 1.78 -18.17
CA PHE A 36 4.95 0.49 -17.58
C PHE A 36 5.26 0.45 -16.07
N PRO A 37 4.44 -0.27 -15.27
CA PRO A 37 3.21 -0.95 -15.65
C PRO A 37 2.07 0.05 -15.92
N ILE A 38 1.20 -0.27 -16.87
CA ILE A 38 0.05 0.60 -17.20
C ILE A 38 -0.87 0.74 -15.98
N ASP A 39 -1.16 2.00 -15.62
CA ASP A 39 -2.14 2.37 -14.61
C ASP A 39 -3.56 2.13 -15.14
N ILE A 40 -4.02 0.89 -14.96
CA ILE A 40 -5.34 0.45 -15.42
C ILE A 40 -6.48 1.05 -14.60
N PHE A 41 -6.26 1.39 -13.34
CA PHE A 41 -7.30 1.97 -12.48
C PHE A 41 -7.56 3.43 -12.85
N LYS A 42 -6.49 4.20 -13.10
CA LYS A 42 -6.63 5.52 -13.71
C LYS A 42 -7.27 5.42 -15.10
N MET A 43 -6.88 4.42 -15.91
CA MET A 43 -7.49 4.21 -17.23
C MET A 43 -8.99 3.97 -17.12
N LEU A 44 -9.48 3.14 -16.18
CA LEU A 44 -10.92 3.00 -15.89
C LEU A 44 -11.57 4.38 -15.61
N THR A 45 -11.01 5.19 -14.72
CA THR A 45 -11.59 6.50 -14.38
C THR A 45 -11.55 7.50 -15.54
N ASP A 46 -10.50 7.51 -16.35
CA ASP A 46 -10.36 8.37 -17.52
C ASP A 46 -11.30 7.93 -18.67
N PHE A 47 -11.72 6.66 -18.70
CA PHE A 47 -12.80 6.11 -19.53
C PHE A 47 -14.21 6.35 -18.94
N GLY A 48 -14.34 7.06 -17.81
CA GLY A 48 -15.62 7.36 -17.16
C GLY A 48 -16.18 6.26 -16.27
N ILE A 49 -15.39 5.22 -15.99
CA ILE A 49 -15.79 4.06 -15.19
C ILE A 49 -15.41 4.29 -13.73
N TYR A 50 -16.40 4.28 -12.84
CA TYR A 50 -16.16 4.18 -11.40
C TYR A 50 -15.76 2.74 -11.06
N TYR A 51 -14.71 2.54 -10.27
CA TYR A 51 -14.29 1.20 -9.86
C TYR A 51 -14.32 1.07 -8.33
N GLN A 52 -14.59 -0.14 -7.87
CA GLN A 52 -14.73 -0.42 -6.45
C GLN A 52 -14.17 -1.81 -6.12
N PHE A 53 -13.50 -1.92 -4.97
CA PHE A 53 -12.93 -3.17 -4.50
C PHE A 53 -13.92 -3.85 -3.56
N LEU A 54 -14.27 -5.11 -3.86
CA LEU A 54 -15.31 -5.85 -3.16
C LEU A 54 -14.83 -7.25 -2.80
N PRO A 55 -15.08 -7.76 -1.58
CA PRO A 55 -14.56 -9.04 -1.13
C PRO A 55 -15.40 -10.22 -1.65
N PHE A 56 -15.53 -10.37 -2.97
CA PHE A 56 -16.40 -11.38 -3.58
C PHE A 56 -15.98 -12.83 -3.26
N ASP A 57 -16.97 -13.72 -3.15
CA ASP A 57 -16.76 -15.17 -3.09
C ASP A 57 -17.12 -15.80 -4.45
N GLY A 58 -16.17 -16.53 -5.05
CA GLY A 58 -16.35 -17.25 -6.32
C GLY A 58 -16.26 -16.41 -7.61
N LEU A 59 -16.24 -15.08 -7.53
CA LEU A 59 -16.14 -14.17 -8.68
C LEU A 59 -14.78 -13.50 -8.80
N GLU A 60 -14.38 -13.16 -10.02
CA GLU A 60 -13.18 -12.35 -10.29
C GLU A 60 -13.50 -10.85 -10.27
N GLY A 61 -14.59 -10.48 -10.95
CA GLY A 61 -15.08 -9.11 -11.10
C GLY A 61 -16.55 -9.07 -11.55
N VAL A 62 -17.07 -7.86 -11.65
CA VAL A 62 -18.41 -7.53 -12.13
C VAL A 62 -18.34 -6.21 -12.90
N TYR A 63 -18.98 -6.15 -14.07
CA TYR A 63 -19.17 -4.91 -14.81
C TYR A 63 -20.66 -4.57 -14.95
N SER A 64 -21.00 -3.31 -14.66
CA SER A 64 -22.31 -2.71 -14.92
C SER A 64 -22.15 -1.48 -15.84
N PRO A 65 -22.85 -1.43 -16.98
CA PRO A 65 -22.87 -0.24 -17.83
C PRO A 65 -23.67 0.90 -17.21
N GLU A 66 -23.57 2.09 -17.83
CA GLU A 66 -24.38 3.27 -17.46
C GLU A 66 -25.88 2.98 -17.64
N ALA A 67 -26.69 3.47 -16.70
CA ALA A 67 -28.13 3.29 -16.71
C ALA A 67 -28.85 4.51 -16.13
N GLY A 68 -29.47 5.33 -17.00
CA GLY A 68 -30.16 6.55 -16.60
C GLY A 68 -29.18 7.60 -16.06
N SER A 69 -29.16 7.79 -14.74
CA SER A 69 -28.22 8.67 -14.03
C SER A 69 -27.03 7.95 -13.41
N LEU A 70 -26.95 6.61 -13.54
CA LEU A 70 -25.88 5.79 -12.98
C LEU A 70 -24.69 5.74 -13.94
N VAL A 71 -23.48 5.96 -13.43
CA VAL A 71 -22.21 5.83 -14.15
C VAL A 71 -21.81 4.35 -14.32
N ALA A 72 -21.00 4.05 -15.34
CA ALA A 72 -20.43 2.72 -15.53
C ALA A 72 -19.62 2.33 -14.28
N THR A 73 -19.82 1.11 -13.79
CA THR A 73 -19.25 0.64 -12.52
C THR A 73 -18.55 -0.71 -12.69
N VAL A 74 -17.36 -0.84 -12.10
CA VAL A 74 -16.54 -2.06 -12.09
C VAL A 74 -16.26 -2.51 -10.65
N GLY A 75 -16.75 -3.69 -10.27
CA GLY A 75 -16.41 -4.37 -9.03
C GLY A 75 -15.22 -5.31 -9.22
N ILE A 76 -14.19 -5.21 -8.39
CA ILE A 76 -12.95 -6.00 -8.49
C ILE A 76 -12.75 -6.80 -7.21
N ASN A 77 -12.45 -8.10 -7.31
CA ASN A 77 -12.31 -8.93 -6.11
C ASN A 77 -11.07 -8.57 -5.28
N SER A 78 -11.29 -7.92 -4.12
CA SER A 78 -10.21 -7.50 -3.20
C SER A 78 -9.45 -8.65 -2.54
N LYS A 79 -10.00 -9.87 -2.57
CA LYS A 79 -9.35 -11.11 -2.06
C LYS A 79 -8.33 -11.70 -3.04
N ARG A 80 -8.29 -11.24 -4.31
CA ARG A 80 -7.35 -11.75 -5.32
C ARG A 80 -5.98 -11.06 -5.24
N PRO A 81 -4.87 -11.71 -5.66
CA PRO A 81 -3.58 -11.05 -5.82
C PRO A 81 -3.66 -9.86 -6.78
N TYR A 82 -2.79 -8.87 -6.60
CA TYR A 82 -2.88 -7.60 -7.31
C TYR A 82 -2.75 -7.74 -8.84
N GLU A 83 -1.88 -8.61 -9.33
CA GLU A 83 -1.73 -8.89 -10.76
C GLU A 83 -3.04 -9.38 -11.37
N ARG A 84 -3.84 -10.11 -10.58
CA ARG A 84 -5.17 -10.55 -10.96
C ARG A 84 -6.20 -9.42 -10.85
N GLN A 85 -6.12 -8.56 -9.82
CA GLN A 85 -6.97 -7.36 -9.72
C GLN A 85 -6.79 -6.43 -10.93
N ARG A 86 -5.54 -6.17 -11.37
CA ARG A 86 -5.26 -5.43 -12.62
C ARG A 86 -5.81 -6.13 -13.85
N PHE A 87 -5.62 -7.45 -13.94
CA PHE A 87 -6.12 -8.23 -15.06
C PHE A 87 -7.65 -8.15 -15.15
N THR A 88 -8.36 -8.30 -14.03
CA THR A 88 -9.81 -8.06 -13.94
C THR A 88 -10.16 -6.64 -14.39
N ALA A 89 -9.50 -5.60 -13.88
CA ALA A 89 -9.75 -4.22 -14.30
C ALA A 89 -9.63 -4.02 -15.83
N ALA A 90 -8.62 -4.64 -16.47
CA ALA A 90 -8.46 -4.60 -17.93
C ALA A 90 -9.49 -5.46 -18.69
N HIS A 91 -9.91 -6.58 -18.11
CA HIS A 91 -10.97 -7.46 -18.65
C HIS A 91 -12.32 -6.73 -18.62
N GLU A 92 -12.70 -6.10 -17.51
CA GLU A 92 -13.94 -5.31 -17.43
C GLU A 92 -13.92 -4.06 -18.32
N LEU A 93 -12.74 -3.43 -18.51
CA LEU A 93 -12.58 -2.35 -19.50
C LEU A 93 -12.89 -2.83 -20.92
N CYS A 94 -12.56 -4.09 -21.27
CA CYS A 94 -12.97 -4.68 -22.54
C CYS A 94 -14.49 -4.72 -22.67
N HIS A 95 -15.20 -5.19 -21.63
CA HIS A 95 -16.67 -5.25 -21.65
C HIS A 95 -17.31 -3.86 -21.73
N HIS A 96 -16.71 -2.85 -21.10
CA HIS A 96 -17.16 -1.46 -21.25
C HIS A 96 -17.02 -0.92 -22.67
N ILE A 97 -15.88 -1.21 -23.32
CA ILE A 97 -15.58 -0.77 -24.69
C ILE A 97 -16.39 -1.54 -25.73
N LYS A 98 -16.59 -2.85 -25.55
CA LYS A 98 -17.10 -3.75 -26.60
C LYS A 98 -18.52 -4.26 -26.39
N ASP A 99 -18.88 -4.70 -25.18
CA ASP A 99 -20.10 -5.48 -24.95
C ASP A 99 -21.24 -4.68 -24.33
N TYR A 100 -20.92 -3.59 -23.63
CA TYR A 100 -21.84 -2.59 -23.06
C TYR A 100 -23.11 -3.17 -22.40
N SER A 101 -22.95 -4.31 -21.72
CA SER A 101 -24.02 -5.04 -21.04
C SER A 101 -23.51 -5.56 -19.71
N VAL A 102 -24.41 -5.81 -18.75
CA VAL A 102 -24.03 -6.33 -17.43
C VAL A 102 -23.29 -7.66 -17.61
N ARG A 103 -22.13 -7.79 -16.94
CA ARG A 103 -21.29 -8.98 -16.94
C ARG A 103 -20.87 -9.32 -15.51
N VAL A 104 -20.74 -10.61 -15.26
CA VAL A 104 -20.30 -11.18 -13.98
C VAL A 104 -19.28 -12.24 -14.35
N SER A 105 -17.99 -11.91 -14.27
CA SER A 105 -16.92 -12.73 -14.79
C SER A 105 -16.66 -13.93 -13.86
N PRO A 106 -17.05 -15.15 -14.26
CA PRO A 106 -16.91 -16.33 -13.43
C PRO A 106 -15.49 -16.90 -13.54
N THR A 107 -15.10 -17.73 -12.58
CA THR A 107 -13.81 -18.42 -12.66
C THR A 107 -13.85 -19.44 -13.82
N ASP A 108 -12.86 -19.41 -14.72
CA ASP A 108 -12.66 -20.33 -15.86
C ASP A 108 -13.82 -20.44 -16.88
N SER A 109 -14.33 -19.29 -17.36
CA SER A 109 -15.33 -19.27 -18.44
C SER A 109 -14.82 -19.86 -19.76
N LYS A 110 -15.74 -20.45 -20.54
CA LYS A 110 -15.50 -20.92 -21.91
C LYS A 110 -16.20 -20.06 -22.99
N ASP A 111 -16.88 -19.00 -22.56
CA ASP A 111 -17.57 -18.07 -23.46
C ASP A 111 -16.57 -17.37 -24.41
N PRO A 112 -16.81 -17.32 -25.73
CA PRO A 112 -16.00 -16.56 -26.66
C PRO A 112 -15.83 -15.06 -26.29
N ILE A 113 -16.81 -14.44 -25.63
CA ILE A 113 -16.77 -13.05 -25.18
C ILE A 113 -15.73 -12.88 -24.06
N GLU A 114 -15.80 -13.73 -23.04
CA GLU A 114 -14.86 -13.74 -21.91
C GLU A 114 -13.43 -14.05 -22.39
N ARG A 115 -13.28 -14.95 -23.36
CA ARG A 115 -11.98 -15.24 -24.00
C ARG A 115 -11.40 -14.06 -24.77
N TYR A 116 -12.25 -13.26 -25.41
CA TYR A 116 -11.83 -12.02 -26.07
C TYR A 116 -11.37 -10.99 -25.02
N ALA A 117 -12.12 -10.83 -23.92
CA ALA A 117 -11.75 -9.94 -22.82
C ALA A 117 -10.45 -10.36 -22.12
N ASP A 118 -10.20 -11.66 -21.94
CA ASP A 118 -8.94 -12.19 -21.41
C ASP A 118 -7.74 -11.91 -22.34
N GLU A 119 -7.90 -12.10 -23.65
CA GLU A 119 -6.86 -11.81 -24.65
C GLU A 119 -6.58 -10.30 -24.76
N PHE A 120 -7.63 -9.47 -24.66
CA PHE A 120 -7.52 -8.02 -24.60
C PHE A 120 -6.77 -7.59 -23.34
N ALA A 121 -7.17 -8.08 -22.16
CA ALA A 121 -6.56 -7.73 -20.88
C ALA A 121 -5.06 -8.10 -20.84
N GLY A 122 -4.71 -9.29 -21.32
CA GLY A 122 -3.32 -9.72 -21.46
C GLY A 122 -2.53 -8.86 -22.44
N SER A 123 -3.13 -8.48 -23.57
CA SER A 123 -2.49 -7.63 -24.58
C SER A 123 -2.34 -6.18 -24.12
N LEU A 124 -3.33 -5.63 -23.43
CA LEU A 124 -3.33 -4.26 -22.92
C LEU A 124 -2.26 -4.08 -21.84
N LEU A 125 -2.21 -4.96 -20.84
CA LEU A 125 -1.31 -4.80 -19.69
C LEU A 125 0.16 -5.13 -20.03
N ALA A 126 0.39 -5.93 -21.06
CA ALA A 126 1.72 -6.31 -21.55
C ALA A 126 1.73 -6.38 -23.09
N PRO A 127 1.82 -5.24 -23.80
CA PRO A 127 1.70 -5.21 -25.26
C PRO A 127 2.83 -5.97 -25.93
N GLU A 128 2.52 -6.74 -26.97
CA GLU A 128 3.48 -7.70 -27.53
C GLU A 128 4.75 -7.03 -28.08
N ARG A 129 4.58 -5.86 -28.71
CA ARG A 129 5.67 -5.05 -29.20
C ARG A 129 6.65 -4.71 -28.07
N HIS A 130 6.13 -4.19 -26.96
CA HIS A 130 6.95 -3.71 -25.83
C HIS A 130 7.58 -4.86 -25.04
N ILE A 131 6.92 -6.02 -24.88
CA ILE A 131 7.56 -7.18 -24.22
C ILE A 131 8.68 -7.77 -25.08
N LEU A 132 8.59 -7.68 -26.42
CA LEU A 132 9.64 -8.12 -27.35
C LEU A 132 10.81 -7.12 -27.40
N GLU A 133 10.52 -5.82 -27.55
CA GLU A 133 11.53 -4.75 -27.49
C GLU A 133 12.33 -4.81 -26.18
N LEU A 134 11.68 -5.12 -25.04
CA LEU A 134 12.40 -5.34 -23.78
C LEU A 134 13.13 -6.69 -23.74
N SER A 135 12.59 -7.76 -24.31
CA SER A 135 13.22 -9.09 -24.26
C SER A 135 14.54 -9.16 -25.01
N GLU A 136 14.72 -8.39 -26.07
CA GLU A 136 15.99 -8.31 -26.83
C GLU A 136 17.20 -7.99 -25.94
N SER A 137 17.00 -7.23 -24.85
CA SER A 137 18.07 -6.89 -23.89
C SER A 137 18.44 -8.01 -22.91
N PHE A 138 17.62 -9.06 -22.83
CA PHE A 138 17.80 -10.23 -21.96
C PHE A 138 18.10 -11.54 -22.72
N GLU A 139 17.89 -11.56 -24.03
CA GLU A 139 18.07 -12.77 -24.84
C GLU A 139 19.53 -13.22 -24.90
N ASN A 140 19.73 -14.54 -24.75
CA ASN A 140 21.02 -15.17 -24.95
C ASN A 140 21.43 -15.18 -26.44
N SER A 141 22.63 -15.65 -26.75
CA SER A 141 23.18 -15.65 -28.13
C SER A 141 22.39 -16.50 -29.13
N GLU A 142 21.42 -17.30 -28.70
CA GLU A 142 20.50 -18.06 -29.56
C GLU A 142 19.13 -17.39 -29.73
N GLY A 143 18.86 -16.24 -29.10
CA GLY A 143 17.57 -15.54 -29.14
C GLY A 143 16.52 -16.07 -28.17
N TYR A 144 16.94 -16.73 -27.09
CA TYR A 144 16.06 -17.27 -26.05
C TYR A 144 16.26 -16.56 -24.70
N LEU A 145 15.18 -16.49 -23.92
CA LEU A 145 15.17 -16.03 -22.53
C LEU A 145 15.36 -17.20 -21.57
N GLU A 146 16.05 -16.95 -20.46
CA GLU A 146 16.06 -17.86 -19.30
C GLU A 146 14.87 -17.54 -18.36
N ASP A 147 14.53 -18.48 -17.46
CA ASP A 147 13.41 -18.35 -16.52
C ASP A 147 13.44 -17.04 -15.71
N ASP A 148 14.66 -16.66 -15.31
CA ASP A 148 14.93 -15.51 -14.46
C ASP A 148 14.71 -14.17 -15.18
N ASP A 149 14.82 -14.16 -16.52
CA ASP A 149 14.61 -12.98 -17.36
C ASP A 149 13.14 -12.74 -17.62
N VAL A 150 12.36 -13.78 -17.91
CA VAL A 150 10.90 -13.70 -18.00
C VAL A 150 10.31 -13.08 -16.74
N LEU A 151 10.86 -13.42 -15.57
CA LEU A 151 10.43 -12.89 -14.29
C LEU A 151 10.85 -11.43 -14.07
N ARG A 152 12.02 -11.01 -14.57
CA ARG A 152 12.39 -9.58 -14.60
C ARG A 152 11.40 -8.79 -15.45
N ILE A 153 11.12 -9.26 -16.66
CA ILE A 153 10.18 -8.61 -17.58
C ILE A 153 8.77 -8.56 -16.97
N SER A 154 8.28 -9.62 -16.32
CA SER A 154 6.93 -9.63 -15.74
C SER A 154 6.71 -8.57 -14.65
N LEU A 155 7.77 -8.20 -13.92
CA LEU A 155 7.72 -7.15 -12.90
C LEU A 155 7.58 -5.75 -13.52
N VAL A 156 8.27 -5.49 -14.63
CA VAL A 156 8.17 -4.21 -15.38
C VAL A 156 6.74 -3.98 -15.88
N PHE A 157 6.12 -5.00 -16.46
CA PHE A 157 4.73 -4.92 -16.92
C PHE A 157 3.69 -5.12 -15.79
N GLY A 158 4.13 -5.53 -14.60
CA GLY A 158 3.28 -5.78 -13.42
C GLY A 158 2.26 -6.91 -13.61
N VAL A 159 2.62 -7.93 -14.39
CA VAL A 159 1.76 -9.08 -14.75
C VAL A 159 2.25 -10.37 -14.11
N SER A 160 1.38 -11.38 -14.03
CA SER A 160 1.77 -12.70 -13.53
C SER A 160 2.92 -13.32 -14.34
N PHE A 161 3.98 -13.72 -13.65
CA PHE A 161 5.10 -14.49 -14.21
C PHE A 161 4.63 -15.65 -15.08
N MET A 162 3.66 -16.44 -14.57
CA MET A 162 3.16 -17.61 -15.30
C MET A 162 2.49 -17.21 -16.61
N SER A 163 1.69 -16.14 -16.62
CA SER A 163 1.00 -15.66 -17.83
C SER A 163 1.99 -15.16 -18.87
N LEU A 164 3.01 -14.40 -18.47
CA LEU A 164 4.02 -13.91 -19.40
C LEU A 164 4.94 -15.03 -19.92
N TYR A 165 5.26 -16.02 -19.08
CA TYR A 165 6.04 -17.20 -19.48
C TYR A 165 5.33 -17.99 -20.59
N TRP A 166 4.03 -18.25 -20.47
CA TRP A 166 3.24 -18.89 -21.53
C TRP A 166 3.19 -18.05 -22.81
N ARG A 167 3.20 -16.71 -22.69
CA ARG A 167 3.27 -15.82 -23.85
C ARG A 167 4.61 -15.92 -24.57
N PHE A 168 5.74 -15.92 -23.85
CA PHE A 168 7.05 -16.11 -24.48
C PHE A 168 7.26 -17.50 -25.09
N ILE A 169 6.61 -18.55 -24.57
CA ILE A 169 6.52 -19.86 -25.25
C ILE A 169 5.82 -19.71 -26.61
N ASN A 170 4.65 -19.06 -26.67
CA ASN A 170 3.91 -18.85 -27.92
C ASN A 170 4.71 -18.01 -28.93
N LEU A 171 5.50 -17.05 -28.45
CA LEU A 171 6.43 -16.23 -29.23
C LEU A 171 7.75 -16.94 -29.57
N LYS A 172 7.92 -18.21 -29.18
CA LYS A 172 9.13 -19.03 -29.40
C LYS A 172 10.42 -18.45 -28.79
N LYS A 173 10.29 -17.60 -27.77
CA LYS A 173 11.40 -17.00 -27.00
C LYS A 173 11.86 -17.89 -25.83
N ILE A 174 11.19 -19.01 -25.57
CA ILE A 174 11.59 -20.03 -24.58
C ILE A 174 12.00 -21.31 -25.29
N LYS A 175 13.25 -21.76 -25.06
CA LYS A 175 13.83 -22.94 -25.72
C LYS A 175 13.20 -24.26 -25.28
N ASN A 176 12.88 -24.39 -23.98
CA ASN A 176 12.40 -25.63 -23.37
C ASN A 176 11.03 -25.44 -22.72
N LEU A 177 10.08 -26.33 -23.02
CA LEU A 177 8.74 -26.28 -22.40
C LEU A 177 8.80 -26.62 -20.91
N PRO A 178 8.12 -25.85 -20.03
CA PRO A 178 8.16 -26.05 -18.59
C PRO A 178 7.39 -27.31 -18.19
N SER A 179 7.90 -28.04 -17.21
CA SER A 179 7.17 -29.18 -16.64
C SER A 179 5.89 -28.73 -15.91
N LYS A 180 4.90 -29.63 -15.76
CA LYS A 180 3.67 -29.35 -14.99
C LYS A 180 3.88 -28.84 -13.55
N LYS A 181 5.05 -29.10 -12.96
CA LYS A 181 5.41 -28.65 -11.59
C LYS A 181 6.41 -27.49 -11.58
N PHE A 182 6.74 -26.92 -12.74
CA PHE A 182 7.75 -25.87 -12.89
C PHE A 182 7.42 -24.65 -12.02
N PHE A 183 6.30 -23.96 -12.28
CA PHE A 183 5.94 -22.72 -11.56
C PHE A 183 5.90 -22.89 -10.03
N THR A 184 5.40 -24.03 -9.54
CA THR A 184 5.36 -24.37 -8.10
C THR A 184 6.75 -24.61 -7.51
N LYS A 185 7.67 -25.22 -8.27
CA LYS A 185 9.06 -25.50 -7.83
C LYS A 185 9.99 -24.30 -7.96
N TYR A 186 9.78 -23.50 -9.01
CA TYR A 186 10.52 -22.28 -9.28
C TYR A 186 10.32 -21.25 -8.15
N GLN A 187 9.17 -21.33 -7.46
CA GLN A 187 8.85 -20.50 -6.29
C GLN A 187 9.15 -19.03 -6.54
N ALA A 188 8.58 -18.47 -7.62
CA ALA A 188 8.87 -17.15 -8.14
C ALA A 188 9.19 -16.17 -6.99
N PHE A 189 8.24 -15.83 -6.13
CA PHE A 189 8.40 -15.02 -4.91
C PHE A 189 9.72 -15.16 -4.11
N LYS A 190 10.28 -16.37 -3.93
CA LYS A 190 11.56 -16.59 -3.22
C LYS A 190 12.78 -16.54 -4.13
N LYS A 191 12.65 -17.08 -5.35
CA LYS A 191 13.64 -16.87 -6.43
C LYS A 191 13.78 -15.37 -6.73
N VAL A 192 12.74 -14.64 -6.37
CA VAL A 192 12.55 -13.22 -6.56
C VAL A 192 13.58 -12.52 -5.64
N GLU A 193 13.52 -12.66 -4.32
CA GLU A 193 14.61 -12.27 -3.38
C GLU A 193 16.03 -12.78 -3.76
N SER A 194 16.17 -14.06 -4.12
CA SER A 194 17.48 -14.73 -4.23
C SER A 194 18.41 -14.22 -5.36
N LEU A 195 17.93 -13.40 -6.29
CA LEU A 195 18.73 -12.90 -7.40
C LEU A 195 19.38 -11.53 -7.16
N GLY A 196 19.22 -10.94 -5.97
CA GLY A 196 19.71 -9.58 -5.68
C GLY A 196 19.04 -8.49 -6.52
N LEU A 197 18.01 -8.87 -7.28
CA LEU A 197 17.07 -7.95 -7.88
C LEU A 197 16.16 -7.47 -6.75
N ASN A 198 15.76 -6.20 -6.76
CA ASN A 198 14.68 -5.78 -5.87
C ASN A 198 13.42 -6.51 -6.31
N ARG A 199 12.98 -7.42 -5.46
CA ARG A 199 12.06 -8.47 -5.85
C ARG A 199 11.27 -8.95 -4.62
N LEU A 200 10.69 -7.97 -3.93
CA LEU A 200 9.32 -7.95 -3.42
C LEU A 200 8.78 -6.56 -3.76
N ASP A 201 8.87 -6.27 -5.07
CA ASP A 201 9.78 -5.22 -5.53
C ASP A 201 9.31 -3.82 -5.14
N ARG A 202 10.23 -3.00 -4.60
CA ARG A 202 10.04 -1.57 -4.41
C ARG A 202 9.44 -0.95 -5.66
N VAL A 203 9.95 -1.24 -6.86
CA VAL A 203 9.40 -0.71 -8.12
C VAL A 203 7.99 -1.23 -8.38
N PHE A 204 7.75 -2.55 -8.31
CA PHE A 204 6.41 -3.13 -8.44
C PHE A 204 5.43 -2.51 -7.45
N LEU A 205 5.65 -2.64 -6.14
CA LEU A 205 4.79 -2.10 -5.08
C LEU A 205 4.59 -0.59 -5.19
N ARG A 206 5.63 0.20 -5.49
CA ARG A 206 5.51 1.63 -5.77
C ARG A 206 4.57 1.88 -6.94
N ASN A 207 4.73 1.15 -8.04
CA ASN A 207 3.87 1.29 -9.21
C ASN A 207 2.42 0.87 -8.90
N ILE A 208 2.20 -0.17 -8.06
CA ILE A 208 0.87 -0.51 -7.54
C ILE A 208 0.27 0.70 -6.82
N ILE A 209 0.94 1.13 -5.75
CA ILE A 209 0.45 2.14 -4.81
C ILE A 209 0.20 3.47 -5.52
N ASN A 210 1.06 3.81 -6.49
CA ASN A 210 0.92 5.02 -7.31
C ASN A 210 -0.23 4.93 -8.32
N SER A 211 -0.58 3.73 -8.81
CA SER A 211 -1.77 3.50 -9.66
C SER A 211 -3.08 3.40 -8.88
N TYR A 212 -3.02 3.31 -7.55
CA TYR A 212 -4.19 3.04 -6.71
C TYR A 212 -4.80 4.35 -6.19
N SER A 213 -5.95 4.76 -6.74
CA SER A 213 -6.69 5.90 -6.17
C SER A 213 -7.25 5.51 -4.79
N TYR A 214 -6.63 6.03 -3.74
CA TYR A 214 -7.12 5.93 -2.36
C TYR A 214 -8.13 7.05 -2.08
N VAL A 215 -9.26 6.69 -1.46
CA VAL A 215 -10.24 7.66 -0.95
C VAL A 215 -10.03 7.79 0.57
N PRO A 216 -9.59 8.96 1.07
CA PRO A 216 -9.36 9.15 2.50
C PRO A 216 -10.60 8.93 3.34
N LEU A 217 -10.50 8.09 4.37
CA LEU A 217 -11.55 7.94 5.38
C LEU A 217 -11.65 9.23 6.20
N ILE A 218 -12.87 9.78 6.32
CA ILE A 218 -13.16 10.95 7.17
C ILE A 218 -13.09 10.53 8.65
N ASP A 219 -12.65 11.42 9.56
CA ASP A 219 -12.39 11.11 10.99
C ASP A 219 -13.61 10.63 11.80
N THR A 220 -14.80 10.76 11.22
CA THR A 220 -16.11 10.31 11.75
C THR A 220 -16.48 8.88 11.34
N ASN A 221 -15.79 8.27 10.37
CA ASN A 221 -16.14 6.96 9.83
C ASN A 221 -15.90 5.83 10.87
N PRO A 222 -16.85 4.90 11.10
CA PRO A 222 -16.66 3.76 12.00
C PRO A 222 -15.41 2.91 11.72
N ASP A 223 -15.05 2.72 10.44
CA ASP A 223 -13.86 1.97 10.03
C ASP A 223 -12.56 2.75 10.27
N TRP A 224 -12.60 4.08 10.26
CA TRP A 224 -11.48 4.90 10.74
C TRP A 224 -11.20 4.68 12.22
N TYR A 225 -12.26 4.59 13.05
CA TYR A 225 -12.09 4.24 14.46
C TYR A 225 -11.54 2.82 14.66
N LYS A 226 -11.99 1.83 13.88
CA LYS A 226 -11.40 0.48 13.90
C LYS A 226 -9.92 0.52 13.56
N LEU A 227 -9.55 1.19 12.47
CA LEU A 227 -8.16 1.29 12.01
C LEU A 227 -7.25 1.96 13.05
N LYS A 228 -7.73 3.05 13.69
CA LYS A 228 -7.04 3.71 14.81
C LYS A 228 -6.91 2.80 16.03
N ASN A 229 -7.95 2.04 16.39
CA ASN A 229 -7.89 1.09 17.51
C ASN A 229 -6.88 -0.04 17.23
N HIS A 230 -6.84 -0.56 16.00
CA HIS A 230 -5.85 -1.56 15.56
C HIS A 230 -4.41 -1.02 15.61
N LEU A 231 -4.17 0.23 15.23
CA LEU A 231 -2.88 0.91 15.41
C LEU A 231 -2.48 0.94 16.89
N ILE A 232 -3.35 1.49 17.77
CA ILE A 232 -3.05 1.62 19.20
C ILE A 232 -2.79 0.25 19.85
N TYR A 233 -3.60 -0.75 19.52
CA TYR A 233 -3.46 -2.13 20.01
C TYR A 233 -2.13 -2.75 19.59
N ASN A 234 -1.83 -2.78 18.29
CA ASN A 234 -0.64 -3.49 17.80
C ASN A 234 0.66 -2.83 18.27
N ASP A 235 0.73 -1.51 18.25
CA ASP A 235 1.86 -0.76 18.82
C ASP A 235 2.04 -1.04 20.31
N GLY A 236 0.94 -1.07 21.08
CA GLY A 236 0.97 -1.45 22.50
C GLY A 236 1.53 -2.86 22.70
N ARG A 237 1.08 -3.85 21.90
CA ARG A 237 1.61 -5.22 21.94
C ARG A 237 3.10 -5.29 21.56
N ILE A 238 3.57 -4.45 20.64
CA ILE A 238 4.99 -4.38 20.27
C ILE A 238 5.83 -3.89 21.43
N GLU A 239 5.39 -2.88 22.18
CA GLU A 239 6.07 -2.41 23.40
C GLU A 239 5.84 -3.32 24.64
N GLY A 240 5.10 -4.43 24.48
CA GLY A 240 4.88 -5.42 25.53
C GLY A 240 3.70 -5.15 26.47
N LEU A 241 2.79 -4.23 26.13
CA LEU A 241 1.54 -4.04 26.87
C LEU A 241 0.64 -5.26 26.70
N ASP A 242 0.01 -5.72 27.78
CA ASP A 242 -0.84 -6.92 27.78
C ASP A 242 -2.33 -6.56 27.94
N LEU A 243 -2.92 -6.13 26.82
CA LEU A 243 -4.36 -5.92 26.62
C LEU A 243 -4.78 -6.58 25.30
N ASP A 244 -6.02 -7.03 25.21
CA ASP A 244 -6.62 -7.46 23.96
C ASP A 244 -7.23 -6.28 23.15
N LEU A 245 -7.56 -6.54 21.89
CA LEU A 245 -8.12 -5.53 20.98
C LEU A 245 -9.49 -5.01 21.44
N ASN A 246 -10.27 -5.84 22.14
CA ASN A 246 -11.59 -5.46 22.67
C ASN A 246 -11.44 -4.43 23.78
N THR A 247 -10.53 -4.67 24.73
CA THR A 247 -10.20 -3.78 25.84
C THR A 247 -9.64 -2.45 25.32
N VAL A 248 -8.71 -2.49 24.36
CA VAL A 248 -8.21 -1.27 23.71
C VAL A 248 -9.33 -0.50 23.00
N SER A 249 -10.27 -1.22 22.36
CA SER A 249 -11.42 -0.60 21.69
C SER A 249 -12.46 0.00 22.65
N GLU A 250 -12.66 -0.60 23.82
CA GLU A 250 -13.45 -0.03 24.92
C GLU A 250 -12.81 1.28 25.40
N ILE A 251 -11.52 1.25 25.75
CA ILE A 251 -10.74 2.43 26.19
C ILE A 251 -10.86 3.57 25.16
N CYS A 252 -10.58 3.28 23.89
CA CYS A 252 -10.61 4.28 22.82
C CYS A 252 -12.02 4.84 22.56
N THR A 253 -13.07 4.08 22.86
CA THR A 253 -14.48 4.48 22.69
C THR A 253 -14.97 5.31 23.87
N ASP A 254 -14.68 4.88 25.10
CA ASP A 254 -15.02 5.62 26.32
C ASP A 254 -14.34 7.00 26.33
N LEU A 255 -13.04 7.06 26.01
CA LEU A 255 -12.30 8.33 25.86
C LEU A 255 -12.87 9.23 24.74
N ARG A 256 -13.44 8.65 23.68
CA ARG A 256 -14.05 9.40 22.57
C ARG A 256 -15.39 10.03 22.98
N ILE A 257 -16.20 9.30 23.73
CA ILE A 257 -17.53 9.73 24.20
C ILE A 257 -17.40 10.69 25.38
N HIS A 258 -16.78 10.25 26.48
CA HIS A 258 -16.76 10.95 27.76
C HIS A 258 -15.59 11.96 27.88
N LYS A 259 -14.60 11.91 26.98
CA LYS A 259 -13.44 12.82 27.00
C LYS A 259 -12.80 12.83 28.38
N ARG A 260 -12.71 14.00 29.05
CA ARG A 260 -12.10 14.15 30.39
C ARG A 260 -12.88 13.46 31.52
N GLU A 261 -14.13 13.07 31.28
CA GLU A 261 -15.00 12.38 32.24
C GLU A 261 -14.88 10.84 32.14
N SER A 262 -14.08 10.34 31.20
CA SER A 262 -13.80 8.91 31.04
C SER A 262 -13.18 8.29 32.31
N LYS A 263 -13.69 7.12 32.71
CA LYS A 263 -13.18 6.32 33.84
C LYS A 263 -11.68 6.07 33.76
N TYR A 264 -11.15 5.95 32.54
CA TYR A 264 -9.74 5.68 32.25
C TYR A 264 -8.77 6.83 32.58
N PHE A 265 -9.27 8.04 32.90
CA PHE A 265 -8.43 9.10 33.48
C PHE A 265 -8.14 8.90 34.97
N ASN A 266 -9.06 8.27 35.71
CA ASN A 266 -9.07 8.37 37.18
C ASN A 266 -9.02 7.03 37.92
N GLU A 267 -9.62 5.97 37.39
CA GLU A 267 -9.82 4.71 38.11
C GLU A 267 -8.63 3.74 37.98
N TYR A 268 -7.77 3.94 36.98
CA TYR A 268 -6.74 2.96 36.59
C TYR A 268 -5.30 3.48 36.71
N LYS A 269 -5.04 4.41 37.64
CA LYS A 269 -3.74 5.11 37.80
C LYS A 269 -2.54 4.23 38.18
N ASP A 270 -2.79 3.00 38.60
CA ASP A 270 -1.75 1.99 38.91
C ASP A 270 -1.61 0.92 37.81
N ASN A 271 -2.46 0.92 36.78
CA ASN A 271 -2.43 -0.07 35.70
C ASN A 271 -1.61 0.45 34.51
N LYS A 272 -0.32 0.09 34.47
CA LYS A 272 0.64 0.44 33.40
C LYS A 272 0.05 0.24 31.99
N ASN A 273 -0.57 -0.91 31.72
CA ASN A 273 -1.10 -1.25 30.41
C ASN A 273 -2.21 -0.28 29.94
N ILE A 274 -3.10 0.12 30.85
CA ILE A 274 -4.17 1.07 30.57
C ILE A 274 -3.59 2.48 30.42
N ILE A 275 -2.75 2.93 31.35
CA ILE A 275 -2.10 4.26 31.36
C ILE A 275 -1.41 4.54 30.01
N GLU A 276 -0.58 3.60 29.56
CA GLU A 276 0.19 3.77 28.32
C GLU A 276 -0.68 3.66 27.06
N THR A 277 -1.77 2.90 27.11
CA THR A 277 -2.78 2.84 26.05
C THR A 277 -3.53 4.15 25.92
N VAL A 278 -3.92 4.77 27.05
CA VAL A 278 -4.59 6.07 27.12
C VAL A 278 -3.65 7.19 26.62
N GLY A 279 -2.38 7.15 27.03
CA GLY A 279 -1.34 8.05 26.52
C GLY A 279 -1.15 7.94 25.00
N HIS A 280 -1.04 6.71 24.48
CA HIS A 280 -0.93 6.49 23.03
C HIS A 280 -2.20 6.94 22.28
N TYR A 281 -3.39 6.76 22.86
CA TYR A 281 -4.63 7.31 22.29
C TYR A 281 -4.61 8.84 22.13
N PHE A 282 -3.98 9.58 23.07
CA PHE A 282 -3.80 11.03 22.95
C PHE A 282 -2.82 11.39 21.84
N VAL A 283 -1.67 10.68 21.73
CA VAL A 283 -0.71 10.85 20.63
C VAL A 283 -1.39 10.66 19.28
N CYS A 284 -2.10 9.55 19.08
CA CYS A 284 -2.86 9.30 17.84
C CYS A 284 -3.91 10.39 17.57
N ASN A 285 -4.63 10.87 18.60
CA ASN A 285 -5.60 11.96 18.44
C ASN A 285 -4.95 13.29 18.02
N GLN A 286 -3.71 13.55 18.44
CA GLN A 286 -2.97 14.77 18.08
C GLN A 286 -2.51 14.69 16.62
N ILE A 287 -1.79 13.62 16.22
CA ILE A 287 -1.20 13.52 14.88
C ILE A 287 -2.25 13.50 13.77
N PHE A 288 -3.40 12.83 13.97
CA PHE A 288 -4.44 12.77 12.93
C PHE A 288 -5.26 14.07 12.80
N ARG A 289 -5.17 14.98 13.77
CA ARG A 289 -5.79 16.32 13.73
C ARG A 289 -4.82 17.44 13.39
N ALA A 290 -3.52 17.20 13.46
CA ALA A 290 -2.50 18.19 13.19
C ALA A 290 -2.58 18.71 11.74
N GLN A 291 -2.42 20.02 11.58
CA GLN A 291 -2.34 20.71 10.27
C GLN A 291 -0.94 21.24 9.98
N ILE A 292 0.01 20.97 10.88
CA ILE A 292 1.44 21.27 10.74
C ILE A 292 2.21 19.96 10.59
N ALA A 293 3.44 20.05 10.09
CA ALA A 293 4.36 18.92 10.00
C ALA A 293 4.98 18.56 11.36
N PRO A 294 5.39 17.30 11.58
CA PRO A 294 6.18 16.93 12.75
C PRO A 294 7.52 17.68 12.76
N ASN A 295 7.98 18.05 13.96
CA ASN A 295 9.31 18.59 14.20
C ASN A 295 9.74 18.26 15.65
N ARG A 296 10.98 18.57 16.03
CA ARG A 296 11.52 18.25 17.37
C ARG A 296 10.75 18.87 18.55
N TYR A 297 10.06 19.99 18.37
CA TYR A 297 9.24 20.60 19.43
C TYR A 297 7.92 19.83 19.59
N GLU A 298 7.23 19.57 18.49
CA GLU A 298 6.03 18.73 18.48
C GLU A 298 6.31 17.32 19.01
N LEU A 299 7.50 16.77 18.73
CA LEU A 299 7.95 15.49 19.26
C LEU A 299 8.05 15.50 20.80
N LYS A 300 8.49 16.60 21.42
CA LYS A 300 8.47 16.78 22.88
C LYS A 300 7.03 16.83 23.41
N GLU A 301 6.10 17.49 22.71
CA GLU A 301 4.68 17.50 23.10
C GLU A 301 4.01 16.12 22.95
N LEU A 302 4.31 15.36 21.89
CA LEU A 302 3.83 13.98 21.75
C LEU A 302 4.36 13.08 22.88
N HIS A 303 5.62 13.26 23.31
CA HIS A 303 6.16 12.55 24.48
C HIS A 303 5.41 12.91 25.77
N ARG A 304 5.09 14.19 25.99
CA ARG A 304 4.24 14.63 27.12
C ARG A 304 2.84 14.04 27.08
N LEU A 305 2.23 13.90 25.89
CA LEU A 305 0.94 13.23 25.74
C LEU A 305 1.04 11.72 26.02
N LEU A 306 2.10 11.07 25.58
CA LEU A 306 2.33 9.63 25.76
C LEU A 306 2.47 9.25 27.24
N PHE A 307 3.21 10.03 28.02
CA PHE A 307 3.46 9.79 29.45
C PHE A 307 2.55 10.61 30.38
N LYS A 308 1.48 11.23 29.84
CA LYS A 308 0.61 12.18 30.56
C LYS A 308 -0.02 11.64 31.86
N LEU A 309 -0.31 10.34 31.89
CA LEU A 309 -0.92 9.66 33.04
C LEU A 309 0.08 8.74 33.77
N SER A 310 1.36 8.76 33.38
CA SER A 310 2.40 7.97 34.02
C SER A 310 2.81 8.59 35.36
N PRO A 311 3.31 7.80 36.34
CA PRO A 311 3.58 8.30 37.70
C PRO A 311 4.58 9.47 37.79
N ASN A 312 5.49 9.59 36.83
CA ASN A 312 6.53 10.63 36.77
C ASN A 312 6.36 11.49 35.51
N PRO A 313 5.37 12.40 35.44
CA PRO A 313 5.13 13.21 34.24
C PRO A 313 6.17 14.31 34.03
N ASP A 314 6.90 14.71 35.09
CA ASP A 314 7.83 15.85 35.05
C ASP A 314 9.10 15.60 34.19
N VAL A 315 9.39 14.33 33.88
CA VAL A 315 10.46 13.95 32.93
C VAL A 315 9.96 13.82 31.49
N ALA A 316 8.66 14.04 31.23
CA ALA A 316 8.09 13.90 29.90
C ALA A 316 8.34 15.14 29.02
N GLY A 317 8.73 14.90 27.77
CA GLY A 317 9.16 15.94 26.83
C GLY A 317 10.61 16.39 27.00
N GLU A 318 11.37 15.80 27.91
CA GLU A 318 12.81 16.06 28.05
C GLU A 318 13.63 14.97 27.36
N PHE A 319 14.66 15.39 26.59
CA PHE A 319 15.58 14.44 25.97
C PHE A 319 16.50 13.78 27.02
N ARG A 320 16.90 12.53 26.75
CA ARG A 320 17.78 11.79 27.67
C ARG A 320 19.13 12.48 27.82
N ARG A 321 19.72 12.37 29.01
CA ARG A 321 21.02 12.96 29.38
C ARG A 321 22.10 11.92 29.67
N ILE A 322 21.81 10.67 29.30
CA ILE A 322 22.64 9.49 29.40
C ILE A 322 22.48 8.69 28.12
N ASP A 323 23.44 7.82 27.82
CA ASP A 323 23.32 6.89 26.71
C ASP A 323 22.56 5.65 27.13
N ASN A 324 21.56 5.29 26.32
CA ASN A 324 20.71 4.13 26.54
C ASN A 324 21.09 3.03 25.54
N GLU A 325 21.30 1.82 26.05
CA GLU A 325 21.26 0.61 25.23
C GLU A 325 19.80 0.22 24.96
N ILE A 326 19.47 -0.17 23.73
CA ILE A 326 18.13 -0.66 23.40
C ILE A 326 18.00 -2.11 23.88
N THR A 327 17.11 -2.36 24.85
CA THR A 327 16.93 -3.68 25.45
C THR A 327 16.59 -4.75 24.40
N GLY A 328 17.56 -5.60 24.07
CA GLY A 328 17.40 -6.70 23.12
C GLY A 328 17.88 -6.44 21.69
N ALA A 329 18.48 -5.29 21.39
CA ALA A 329 19.09 -5.01 20.09
C ALA A 329 20.52 -4.42 20.26
N GLN A 330 21.48 -4.83 19.43
CA GLN A 330 22.88 -4.34 19.47
C GLN A 330 23.04 -2.93 18.87
N ILE A 331 22.03 -2.07 19.01
CA ILE A 331 21.96 -0.76 18.35
C ILE A 331 22.63 0.28 19.24
N GLN A 332 23.75 0.82 18.76
CA GLN A 332 24.39 1.99 19.38
C GLN A 332 23.57 3.25 19.04
N THR A 333 22.84 3.77 20.02
CA THR A 333 22.08 5.01 19.85
C THR A 333 23.00 6.23 19.73
N VAL A 334 22.51 7.31 19.13
CA VAL A 334 23.26 8.57 19.02
C VAL A 334 23.71 9.06 20.41
N TYR A 335 24.95 9.53 20.54
CA TYR A 335 25.45 10.13 21.78
C TYR A 335 24.51 11.24 22.28
N PHE A 336 24.12 11.22 23.56
CA PHE A 336 23.06 12.11 24.07
C PHE A 336 23.32 13.61 23.81
N GLY A 337 24.58 14.04 23.81
CA GLY A 337 24.97 15.43 23.52
C GLY A 337 24.65 15.89 22.09
N ASN A 338 24.45 14.95 21.15
CA ASN A 338 24.17 15.23 19.74
C ASN A 338 22.66 15.18 19.40
N ILE A 339 21.78 14.78 20.32
CA ILE A 339 20.34 14.58 20.05
C ILE A 339 19.68 15.83 19.44
N GLU A 340 19.89 17.01 20.04
CA GLU A 340 19.30 18.27 19.53
C GLU A 340 19.85 18.62 18.12
N GLN A 341 21.09 18.25 17.80
CA GLN A 341 21.71 18.48 16.49
C GLN A 341 21.14 17.52 15.42
N GLU A 342 21.06 16.22 15.72
CA GLU A 342 20.50 15.25 14.79
C GLU A 342 19.01 15.50 14.52
N LEU A 343 18.25 15.89 15.54
CA LEU A 343 16.87 16.31 15.37
C LEU A 343 16.73 17.62 14.58
N TYR A 344 17.67 18.56 14.69
CA TYR A 344 17.71 19.74 13.82
C TYR A 344 17.90 19.36 12.34
N PHE A 345 18.74 18.37 12.03
CA PHE A 345 18.88 17.87 10.66
C PHE A 345 17.64 17.08 10.20
N LEU A 346 17.04 16.27 11.07
CA LEU A 346 15.81 15.55 10.78
C LEU A 346 14.65 16.50 10.48
N ASP A 347 14.52 17.61 11.23
CA ASP A 347 13.56 18.68 10.94
C ASP A 347 13.76 19.26 9.54
N LYS A 348 15.01 19.42 9.07
CA LYS A 348 15.30 19.93 7.71
C LYS A 348 14.92 18.95 6.60
N GLU A 349 15.04 17.65 6.85
CA GLU A 349 14.57 16.62 5.92
C GLU A 349 13.05 16.53 5.87
N ILE A 350 12.37 16.70 7.01
CA ILE A 350 10.92 16.83 7.07
C ILE A 350 10.47 18.11 6.33
N ASP A 351 11.08 19.27 6.60
CA ASP A 351 10.80 20.53 5.89
C ASP A 351 10.90 20.35 4.37
N ALA A 352 11.96 19.69 3.89
CA ALA A 352 12.19 19.45 2.46
C ALA A 352 11.17 18.48 1.85
N LEU A 353 10.77 17.43 2.57
CA LEU A 353 9.69 16.53 2.16
C LEU A 353 8.35 17.29 2.08
N MET A 354 8.01 18.10 3.08
CA MET A 354 6.75 18.86 3.13
C MET A 354 6.65 19.89 1.99
N GLN A 355 7.76 20.50 1.56
CA GLN A 355 7.79 21.40 0.40
C GLN A 355 7.44 20.72 -0.93
N GLN A 356 7.57 19.39 -1.02
CA GLN A 356 7.35 18.61 -2.24
C GLN A 356 6.25 17.55 -2.11
N ILE A 357 5.54 17.50 -0.97
CA ILE A 357 4.67 16.38 -0.61
C ILE A 357 3.53 16.18 -1.61
N ASP A 358 2.99 17.26 -2.17
CA ASP A 358 1.89 17.20 -3.15
C ASP A 358 2.35 16.66 -4.52
N GLN A 359 3.58 16.98 -4.93
CA GLN A 359 4.15 16.55 -6.21
C GLN A 359 4.71 15.11 -6.16
N LEU A 360 5.11 14.64 -4.97
CA LEU A 360 5.61 13.28 -4.77
C LEU A 360 4.49 12.24 -4.89
N SER A 361 4.87 11.05 -5.39
CA SER A 361 3.97 9.90 -5.43
C SER A 361 3.72 9.35 -4.02
N TYR A 362 2.62 8.63 -3.81
CA TYR A 362 2.28 8.04 -2.50
C TYR A 362 3.40 7.17 -1.93
N SER A 363 4.03 6.41 -2.80
CA SER A 363 5.10 5.49 -2.42
C SER A 363 6.45 6.19 -2.18
N ASP A 364 6.72 7.35 -2.81
CA ASP A 364 7.84 8.23 -2.43
C ASP A 364 7.66 8.86 -1.05
N VAL A 365 6.44 9.30 -0.73
CA VAL A 365 6.13 9.87 0.58
C VAL A 365 6.29 8.81 1.67
N LEU A 366 5.79 7.59 1.44
CA LEU A 366 5.99 6.48 2.37
C LEU A 366 7.48 6.17 2.57
N GLU A 367 8.25 6.05 1.49
CA GLU A 367 9.68 5.74 1.56
C GLU A 367 10.43 6.76 2.42
N ARG A 368 10.21 8.07 2.18
CA ARG A 368 10.83 9.12 3.02
C ARG A 368 10.33 9.07 4.46
N ALA A 369 9.05 8.75 4.70
CA ALA A 369 8.52 8.55 6.05
C ALA A 369 9.17 7.37 6.78
N VAL A 370 9.48 6.27 6.08
CA VAL A 370 10.17 5.09 6.62
C VAL A 370 11.65 5.38 6.94
N VAL A 371 12.33 6.17 6.10
CA VAL A 371 13.69 6.64 6.39
C VAL A 371 13.71 7.56 7.62
N ILE A 372 12.79 8.53 7.70
CA ILE A 372 12.65 9.43 8.87
C ILE A 372 12.32 8.63 10.14
N HIS A 373 11.46 7.62 10.03
CA HIS A 373 11.15 6.66 11.10
C HIS A 373 12.41 5.94 11.60
N HIS A 374 13.19 5.32 10.69
CA HIS A 374 14.40 4.59 11.06
C HIS A 374 15.44 5.53 11.70
N ARG A 375 15.70 6.69 11.12
CA ARG A 375 16.58 7.71 11.73
C ARG A 375 16.13 8.11 13.13
N LEU A 376 14.83 8.28 13.38
CA LEU A 376 14.34 8.62 14.72
C LEU A 376 14.53 7.47 15.73
N THR A 377 14.46 6.20 15.29
CA THR A 377 14.81 5.05 16.14
C THR A 377 16.29 4.99 16.51
N GLN A 378 17.20 5.45 15.63
CA GLN A 378 18.65 5.54 15.88
C GLN A 378 19.03 6.73 16.78
N ILE A 379 18.41 7.90 16.56
CA ILE A 379 18.58 9.08 17.44
C ILE A 379 18.14 8.74 18.86
N HIS A 380 17.01 8.02 18.98
CA HIS A 380 16.48 7.50 20.25
C HIS A 380 16.40 8.59 21.35
N PRO A 381 15.71 9.72 21.10
CA PRO A 381 15.92 10.96 21.85
C PRO A 381 15.45 10.94 23.33
N PHE A 382 14.56 10.02 23.70
CA PHE A 382 13.98 9.93 25.05
C PHE A 382 14.46 8.69 25.82
N THR A 383 14.18 8.65 27.13
CA THR A 383 14.48 7.46 27.95
C THR A 383 13.59 6.26 27.61
N ASP A 384 12.33 6.52 27.23
CA ASP A 384 11.33 5.51 26.84
C ASP A 384 10.33 6.16 25.84
N GLY A 385 9.55 5.35 25.13
CA GLY A 385 8.51 5.75 24.19
C GLY A 385 9.00 5.92 22.74
N ASN A 386 10.31 5.82 22.48
CA ASN A 386 10.90 6.11 21.17
C ASN A 386 10.30 5.28 20.01
N GLY A 387 10.00 3.99 20.23
CA GLY A 387 9.36 3.14 19.21
C GLY A 387 7.97 3.65 18.80
N ARG A 388 7.11 3.91 19.79
CA ARG A 388 5.76 4.48 19.58
C ARG A 388 5.80 5.85 18.93
N LEU A 389 6.70 6.73 19.36
CA LEU A 389 6.83 8.06 18.77
C LEU A 389 7.38 8.01 17.34
N SER A 390 8.31 7.12 17.03
CA SER A 390 8.81 6.95 15.66
C SER A 390 7.71 6.48 14.71
N ARG A 391 6.92 5.46 15.10
CA ARG A 391 5.77 4.99 14.31
C ARG A 391 4.64 6.02 14.25
N SER A 392 4.47 6.85 15.28
CA SER A 392 3.54 7.98 15.27
C SER A 392 3.96 9.10 14.31
N VAL A 393 5.25 9.47 14.26
CA VAL A 393 5.78 10.46 13.32
C VAL A 393 5.65 9.98 11.87
N MET A 394 5.92 8.70 11.60
CA MET A 394 5.69 8.09 10.29
C MET A 394 4.22 8.23 9.85
N ASN A 395 3.28 7.87 10.74
CA ASN A 395 1.85 8.01 10.48
C ASN A 395 1.39 9.46 10.33
N TRP A 396 2.03 10.41 11.02
CA TRP A 396 1.78 11.84 10.83
C TRP A 396 2.19 12.29 9.42
N ILE A 397 3.39 11.93 8.94
CA ILE A 397 3.86 12.24 7.58
C ILE A 397 2.89 11.68 6.53
N LEU A 398 2.43 10.44 6.70
CA LEU A 398 1.43 9.82 5.82
C LEU A 398 0.09 10.58 5.83
N LYS A 399 -0.38 11.01 7.01
CA LYS A 399 -1.57 11.87 7.14
C LYS A 399 -1.42 13.19 6.38
N MET A 400 -0.22 13.76 6.26
CA MET A 400 0.00 14.99 5.49
C MET A 400 -0.20 14.79 3.96
N LYS A 401 -0.09 13.56 3.45
CA LYS A 401 -0.45 13.18 2.07
C LYS A 401 -1.86 12.56 1.96
N ASN A 402 -2.65 12.60 3.04
CA ASN A 402 -3.95 11.93 3.16
C ASN A 402 -3.88 10.40 2.91
N LEU A 403 -2.79 9.74 3.28
CA LEU A 403 -2.66 8.28 3.22
C LEU A 403 -3.25 7.59 4.47
N PRO A 404 -3.72 6.33 4.37
CA PRO A 404 -4.24 5.62 5.53
C PRO A 404 -3.10 5.33 6.52
N PRO A 405 -3.38 5.33 7.83
CA PRO A 405 -2.40 4.94 8.82
C PRO A 405 -2.00 3.47 8.67
N ILE A 406 -0.75 3.19 9.03
CA ILE A 406 -0.11 1.89 8.95
C ILE A 406 0.36 1.46 10.35
N TYR A 407 0.25 0.17 10.64
CA TYR A 407 0.70 -0.44 11.88
C TYR A 407 1.34 -1.80 11.58
N VAL A 408 2.29 -2.19 12.42
CA VAL A 408 2.94 -3.50 12.35
C VAL A 408 2.09 -4.49 13.12
N GLU A 409 1.54 -5.51 12.48
CA GLU A 409 0.78 -6.56 13.19
C GLU A 409 1.66 -7.24 14.25
N VAL A 410 1.10 -7.58 15.42
CA VAL A 410 1.85 -8.24 16.51
C VAL A 410 2.53 -9.55 16.06
N SER A 411 1.93 -10.27 15.11
CA SER A 411 2.47 -11.46 14.44
C SER A 411 3.74 -11.18 13.62
N LYS A 412 3.94 -9.93 13.19
CA LYS A 412 5.05 -9.43 12.37
C LYS A 412 6.12 -8.67 13.16
N LYS A 413 6.03 -8.66 14.50
CA LYS A 413 7.00 -7.98 15.37
C LYS A 413 8.45 -8.39 15.10
N GLN A 414 8.73 -9.68 14.93
CA GLN A 414 10.10 -10.16 14.74
C GLN A 414 10.66 -9.78 13.36
N ASP A 415 9.87 -9.98 12.29
CA ASP A 415 10.20 -9.53 10.93
C ASP A 415 10.56 -8.04 10.92
N TYR A 416 9.72 -7.19 11.53
CA TYR A 416 9.94 -5.74 11.65
C TYR A 416 11.21 -5.37 12.44
N LEU A 417 11.48 -6.06 13.55
CA LEU A 417 12.69 -5.82 14.34
C LEU A 417 13.97 -6.25 13.60
N SER A 418 13.93 -7.36 12.87
CA SER A 418 15.04 -7.77 11.99
C SER A 418 15.29 -6.72 10.92
N LEU A 419 14.26 -6.27 10.22
CA LEU A 419 14.39 -5.27 9.15
C LEU A 419 14.89 -3.91 9.65
N LEU A 420 14.56 -3.52 10.90
CA LEU A 420 15.18 -2.35 11.54
C LEU A 420 16.69 -2.55 11.76
N GLN A 421 17.09 -3.69 12.32
CA GLN A 421 18.49 -4.01 12.56
C GLN A 421 19.30 -4.14 11.26
N ASP A 422 18.71 -4.71 10.21
CA ASP A 422 19.32 -4.78 8.88
C ASP A 422 19.53 -3.38 8.29
N SER A 423 18.54 -2.48 8.50
CA SER A 423 18.58 -1.08 8.06
C SER A 423 19.68 -0.24 8.75
N ASP A 424 20.17 -0.65 9.93
CA ASP A 424 21.27 0.05 10.62
C ASP A 424 22.59 -0.01 9.85
N ASN A 425 22.73 -0.96 8.91
CA ASN A 425 23.86 -1.02 7.97
C ASN A 425 23.76 0.01 6.82
N GLY A 426 22.70 0.81 6.79
CA GLY A 426 22.47 1.88 5.80
C GLY A 426 21.55 1.52 4.63
N ASP A 427 21.05 0.28 4.54
CA ASP A 427 20.08 -0.13 3.52
C ASP A 427 18.67 -0.31 4.10
N THR A 428 17.84 0.73 3.98
CA THR A 428 16.44 0.71 4.42
C THR A 428 15.50 -0.04 3.45
N SER A 429 15.98 -0.61 2.35
CA SER A 429 15.13 -1.13 1.27
C SER A 429 14.17 -2.23 1.73
N GLY A 430 14.63 -3.14 2.59
CA GLY A 430 13.77 -4.19 3.18
C GLY A 430 12.65 -3.62 4.04
N LEU A 431 12.97 -2.64 4.90
CA LEU A 431 12.00 -1.96 5.76
C LEU A 431 10.98 -1.13 4.95
N VAL A 432 11.42 -0.48 3.86
CA VAL A 432 10.54 0.24 2.92
C VAL A 432 9.57 -0.72 2.24
N ASN A 433 10.03 -1.87 1.74
CA ASN A 433 9.16 -2.87 1.10
C ASN A 433 8.10 -3.40 2.07
N PHE A 434 8.50 -3.73 3.30
CA PHE A 434 7.60 -4.19 4.35
C PHE A 434 6.47 -3.19 4.64
N PHE A 435 6.77 -1.89 4.69
CA PHE A 435 5.74 -0.88 4.87
C PHE A 435 4.94 -0.57 3.59
N LEU A 436 5.51 -0.73 2.38
CA LEU A 436 4.75 -0.63 1.12
C LEU A 436 3.66 -1.71 1.07
N GLU A 437 3.95 -2.96 1.47
CA GLU A 437 2.94 -4.03 1.57
C GLU A 437 1.79 -3.67 2.54
N ILE A 438 2.12 -3.13 3.72
CA ILE A 438 1.13 -2.69 4.72
C ILE A 438 0.29 -1.52 4.18
N LEU A 439 0.92 -0.54 3.52
CA LEU A 439 0.20 0.59 2.93
C LEU A 439 -0.80 0.11 1.86
N LEU A 440 -0.35 -0.76 0.94
CA LEU A 440 -1.21 -1.33 -0.09
C LEU A 440 -2.40 -2.10 0.52
N LYS A 441 -2.14 -2.98 1.49
CA LYS A 441 -3.19 -3.73 2.22
C LYS A 441 -4.21 -2.77 2.85
N ASN A 442 -3.76 -1.67 3.45
CA ASN A 442 -4.62 -0.71 4.12
C ASN A 442 -5.40 0.18 3.14
N MET A 443 -4.82 0.57 2.00
CA MET A 443 -5.53 1.26 0.90
C MET A 443 -6.66 0.37 0.35
N VAL A 444 -6.36 -0.90 0.03
CA VAL A 444 -7.35 -1.87 -0.48
C VAL A 444 -8.47 -2.12 0.53
N THR A 445 -8.11 -2.35 1.80
CA THR A 445 -9.09 -2.64 2.87
C THR A 445 -9.99 -1.44 3.15
N SER A 446 -9.45 -0.22 3.13
CA SER A 446 -10.21 1.01 3.36
C SER A 446 -11.19 1.29 2.21
N ASN A 447 -10.72 1.22 0.96
CA ASN A 447 -11.58 1.38 -0.22
C ASN A 447 -12.70 0.34 -0.22
N ALA A 448 -12.42 -0.93 0.13
CA ALA A 448 -13.41 -2.00 0.18
C ALA A 448 -14.42 -1.92 1.34
N ASN A 449 -14.18 -1.06 2.33
CA ASN A 449 -15.12 -0.80 3.42
C ASN A 449 -16.03 0.40 3.14
N LEU A 450 -15.53 1.43 2.45
CA LEU A 450 -16.38 2.53 1.93
C LEU A 450 -17.54 1.98 1.09
N SER A 451 -17.26 0.98 0.26
CA SER A 451 -18.22 0.22 -0.55
C SER A 451 -19.44 -0.32 0.21
N LYS A 452 -19.32 -0.58 1.51
CA LYS A 452 -20.42 -1.15 2.31
C LYS A 452 -21.39 -0.06 2.76
N ILE A 453 -20.86 1.12 3.07
CA ILE A 453 -21.63 2.26 3.61
C ILE A 453 -22.61 2.77 2.54
N GLU A 454 -22.17 2.87 1.28
CA GLU A 454 -23.03 3.28 0.16
C GLU A 454 -24.19 2.30 -0.10
N ASN A 455 -24.02 1.01 0.21
CA ASN A 455 -25.06 0.00 0.06
C ASN A 455 -26.06 -0.01 1.23
N ASP A 456 -25.62 0.31 2.46
CA ASP A 456 -26.54 0.41 3.61
C ASP A 456 -27.42 1.68 3.54
N GLU A 457 -26.90 2.80 3.01
CA GLU A 457 -27.70 4.03 2.81
C GLU A 457 -28.70 3.92 1.63
N ALA A 458 -28.48 3.02 0.68
CA ALA A 458 -29.39 2.77 -0.45
C ALA A 458 -30.60 1.86 -0.12
N VAL A 459 -30.65 1.30 1.10
CA VAL A 459 -31.69 0.34 1.56
C VAL A 459 -32.50 0.90 2.75
N GLY A 460 -32.25 2.14 3.16
CA GLY A 460 -32.91 2.84 4.29
C GLY A 460 -34.22 3.54 3.94
#